data_AF-A0A1W5ZRW4-F1
#
_entry.id   AF-A0A1W5ZRW4-F1
#
_cell.length_a   1.000
_cell.length_b   1.000
_cell.length_c   1.000
_cell.angle_alpha   90.00
_cell.angle_beta   90.00
_cell.angle_gamma   90.00
#
_symmetry.space_group_name_H-M   'P 1'
#
loop_
_entity.id
_entity.type
_entity.pdbx_description
1 polymer ?
#
loop_
_entity_poly.entity_id
_entity_poly.type
_entity_poly.pdbx_seq_one_letter_code
_entity_poly.pdbx_strand_id
1 'polypeptide(L)'
;MDKKVIGIIAAYTLIMTSLLVATFGADWNPSGYDYSIDGQTLTIEEGLFSKETETVDVSDKQMEAVLFYLEVSKERSLWYTDVTVIGLILPFLLLGFIPERRPFRKFIPKQWYIIIVAAIALLYGAYSVTGHLEHLVQIEEYVSQLLE
;
A
#
# COMPACT_ATOMS: atom_id res chain seq x y z
N MET A 1 21.93 -3.82 25.87
CA MET A 1 21.54 -3.31 24.54
C MET A 1 21.37 -1.80 24.65
N ASP A 2 21.89 -1.02 23.71
CA ASP A 2 21.78 0.46 23.75
C ASP A 2 20.30 0.88 23.64
N LYS A 3 19.86 1.83 24.48
CA LYS A 3 18.50 2.38 24.48
C LYS A 3 18.08 2.88 23.10
N LYS A 4 19.01 3.43 22.32
CA LYS A 4 18.73 3.90 20.95
C LYS A 4 18.37 2.76 20.01
N VAL A 5 19.07 1.63 20.13
CA VAL A 5 18.80 0.43 19.32
C VAL A 5 17.45 -0.19 19.68
N ILE A 6 17.13 -0.24 20.97
CA ILE A 6 15.80 -0.68 21.45
C ILE A 6 14.70 0.21 20.84
N GLY A 7 14.90 1.53 20.86
CA GLY A 7 13.95 2.48 20.30
C GLY A 7 13.69 2.29 18.81
N ILE A 8 14.73 2.05 18.00
CA ILE A 8 14.56 1.76 16.57
C ILE A 8 13.80 0.45 16.34
N ILE A 9 14.17 -0.61 17.05
CA ILE A 9 13.50 -1.91 16.91
C ILE A 9 12.02 -1.75 17.29
N ALA A 10 11.72 -1.10 18.41
CA ALA A 10 10.35 -0.83 18.84
C ALA A 10 9.57 0.01 17.81
N ALA A 11 10.17 1.07 17.27
CA ALA A 11 9.54 1.90 16.25
C ALA A 11 9.25 1.12 14.95
N TYR A 12 10.24 0.36 14.46
CA TYR A 12 10.07 -0.51 13.29
C TYR A 12 8.95 -1.53 13.51
N THR A 13 9.01 -2.26 14.63
CA THR A 13 7.99 -3.27 14.97
C THR A 13 6.61 -2.64 15.07
N LEU A 14 6.47 -1.49 15.72
CA LEU A 14 5.18 -0.81 15.86
C LEU A 14 4.62 -0.39 14.49
N ILE A 15 5.44 0.25 13.64
CA ILE A 15 5.00 0.69 12.31
C ILE A 15 4.63 -0.50 11.44
N MET A 16 5.50 -1.51 11.34
CA MET A 16 5.25 -2.67 10.48
C MET A 16 4.11 -3.53 10.99
N THR A 17 3.97 -3.72 12.31
CA THR A 17 2.84 -4.50 12.86
C THR A 17 1.53 -3.81 12.53
N SER A 18 1.43 -2.49 12.74
CA SER A 18 0.23 -1.74 12.38
C SER A 18 -0.08 -1.83 10.88
N LEU A 19 0.94 -1.70 10.03
CA LEU A 19 0.78 -1.77 8.58
C LEU A 19 0.34 -3.16 8.11
N LEU A 20 0.94 -4.23 8.66
CA LEU A 20 0.60 -5.60 8.33
C LEU A 20 -0.79 -5.97 8.84
N VAL A 21 -1.17 -5.55 10.05
CA VAL A 21 -2.52 -5.79 10.60
C VAL A 21 -3.58 -5.07 9.78
N ALA A 22 -3.35 -3.81 9.37
CA ALA A 22 -4.27 -3.11 8.48
C ALA A 22 -4.40 -3.85 7.14
N THR A 23 -3.27 -4.18 6.52
CA THR A 23 -3.22 -4.73 5.16
C THR A 23 -3.76 -6.15 5.05
N PHE A 24 -3.40 -7.04 5.99
CA PHE A 24 -3.73 -8.47 5.92
C PHE A 24 -4.79 -8.90 6.94
N GLY A 25 -4.98 -8.14 8.02
CA GLY A 25 -5.97 -8.44 9.05
C GLY A 25 -7.33 -7.77 8.80
N ALA A 26 -7.32 -6.60 8.17
CA ALA A 26 -8.53 -5.85 7.84
C ALA A 26 -8.77 -5.71 6.33
N ASP A 27 -7.98 -6.43 5.50
CA ASP A 27 -7.98 -6.34 4.04
C ASP A 27 -7.93 -4.90 3.50
N TRP A 28 -7.26 -4.02 4.25
CA TRP A 28 -7.19 -2.60 3.92
C TRP A 28 -6.24 -2.37 2.75
N ASN A 29 -6.67 -1.52 1.83
CA ASN A 29 -5.88 -1.06 0.70
C ASN A 29 -6.18 0.44 0.44
N PRO A 30 -5.24 1.18 -0.18
CA PRO A 30 -5.35 2.63 -0.31
C PRO A 30 -6.41 3.09 -1.31
N SER A 31 -6.98 2.19 -2.11
CA SER A 31 -8.09 2.56 -3.01
C SER A 31 -9.41 2.75 -2.28
N GLY A 32 -9.59 2.09 -1.13
CA GLY A 32 -10.87 2.08 -0.43
C GLY A 32 -11.95 1.24 -1.12
N TYR A 33 -11.64 0.57 -2.23
CA TYR A 33 -12.55 -0.33 -2.91
C TYR A 33 -12.31 -1.79 -2.53
N ASP A 34 -13.39 -2.54 -2.37
CA ASP A 34 -13.41 -3.99 -2.25
C ASP A 34 -14.65 -4.54 -2.97
N TYR A 35 -14.68 -5.86 -3.19
CA TYR A 35 -15.79 -6.50 -3.87
C TYR A 35 -16.08 -7.90 -3.37
N SER A 36 -17.35 -8.29 -3.49
CA SER A 36 -17.76 -9.69 -3.36
C SER A 36 -18.74 -10.07 -4.47
N ILE A 37 -18.70 -11.35 -4.87
CA ILE A 37 -19.52 -11.89 -5.95
C ILE A 37 -20.34 -13.05 -5.39
N ASP A 38 -21.65 -12.97 -5.55
CA ASP A 38 -22.56 -14.08 -5.31
C ASP A 38 -23.39 -14.35 -6.57
N GLY A 39 -22.99 -15.36 -7.34
CA GLY A 39 -23.64 -15.70 -8.61
C GLY A 39 -23.52 -14.58 -9.66
N GLN A 40 -24.63 -13.90 -9.94
CA GLN A 40 -24.71 -12.77 -10.88
C GLN A 40 -24.81 -11.42 -10.16
N THR A 41 -24.69 -11.41 -8.84
CA THR A 41 -24.77 -10.21 -8.02
C THR A 41 -23.36 -9.80 -7.59
N LEU A 42 -23.00 -8.56 -7.90
CA LEU A 42 -21.78 -7.91 -7.46
C LEU A 42 -22.12 -6.96 -6.31
N THR A 43 -21.47 -7.14 -5.16
CA THR A 43 -21.47 -6.14 -4.09
C THR A 43 -20.15 -5.37 -4.11
N ILE A 44 -20.25 -4.07 -4.32
CA ILE A 44 -19.14 -3.11 -4.30
C ILE A 44 -19.11 -2.49 -2.91
N GLU A 45 -17.95 -2.52 -2.27
CA GLU A 45 -17.71 -1.81 -1.00
C GLU A 45 -16.78 -0.62 -1.28
N GLU A 46 -17.24 0.59 -0.96
CA GLU A 46 -16.48 1.82 -1.15
C GLU A 46 -16.24 2.53 0.19
N GLY A 47 -14.99 2.90 0.45
CA GLY A 47 -14.61 3.81 1.53
C GLY A 47 -13.44 3.29 2.37
N LEU A 48 -12.54 4.22 2.71
CA LEU A 48 -11.29 3.91 3.43
C LEU A 48 -11.47 3.58 4.91
N PHE A 49 -12.56 4.06 5.54
CA PHE A 49 -12.82 3.92 6.98
C PHE A 49 -14.28 3.61 7.30
N SER A 50 -15.22 4.09 6.48
CA SER A 50 -16.63 3.75 6.52
C SER A 50 -16.97 3.20 5.16
N LYS A 51 -17.37 1.92 5.10
CA LYS A 51 -17.70 1.25 3.86
C LYS A 51 -19.17 1.49 3.53
N GLU A 52 -19.44 2.14 2.42
CA GLU A 52 -20.73 2.15 1.75
C GLU A 52 -20.80 0.91 0.85
N THR A 53 -21.96 0.23 0.83
CA THR A 53 -22.12 -1.02 0.08
C THR A 53 -23.24 -0.87 -0.93
N GLU A 54 -22.90 -1.06 -2.21
CA GLU A 54 -23.86 -1.07 -3.30
C GLU A 54 -23.90 -2.45 -3.94
N THR A 55 -25.09 -2.89 -4.34
CA THR A 55 -25.30 -4.22 -4.90
C THR A 55 -25.96 -4.11 -6.27
N VAL A 56 -25.32 -4.71 -7.27
CA VAL A 56 -25.68 -4.59 -8.69
C VAL A 56 -25.81 -5.98 -9.31
N ASP A 57 -26.84 -6.16 -10.13
CA ASP A 57 -26.95 -7.33 -11.00
C ASP A 57 -26.06 -7.12 -12.25
N VAL A 58 -25.06 -7.98 -12.42
CA VAL A 58 -24.06 -7.86 -13.49
C VAL A 58 -24.30 -8.87 -14.62
N SER A 59 -25.49 -9.47 -14.70
CA SER A 59 -25.84 -10.43 -15.75
C SER A 59 -25.65 -9.88 -17.17
N ASP A 60 -25.95 -8.59 -17.40
CA ASP A 60 -25.73 -7.90 -18.67
C ASP A 60 -24.39 -7.12 -18.75
N LYS A 61 -23.65 -7.03 -17.64
CA LYS A 61 -22.40 -6.23 -17.49
C LYS A 61 -21.21 -7.06 -17.02
N GLN A 62 -21.13 -8.32 -17.47
CA GLN A 62 -20.11 -9.27 -17.00
C GLN A 62 -18.69 -8.82 -17.35
N MET A 63 -18.50 -8.15 -18.48
CA MET A 63 -17.17 -7.68 -18.91
C MET A 63 -16.68 -6.56 -17.99
N GLU A 64 -17.53 -5.57 -17.73
CA GLU A 64 -17.27 -4.43 -16.87
C GLU A 64 -16.98 -4.89 -15.45
N ALA A 65 -17.74 -5.87 -14.95
CA ALA A 65 -17.50 -6.48 -13.65
C ALA A 65 -16.11 -7.14 -13.58
N VAL A 66 -15.72 -7.89 -14.62
CA VAL A 66 -14.37 -8.51 -14.70
C VAL A 66 -13.27 -7.46 -14.74
N LEU A 67 -13.45 -6.37 -15.49
CA LEU A 67 -12.47 -5.29 -15.56
C LEU A 67 -12.30 -4.59 -14.21
N PHE A 68 -13.41 -4.30 -13.51
CA PHE A 68 -13.41 -3.79 -12.16
C PHE A 68 -12.62 -4.70 -11.19
N TYR A 69 -12.90 -6.01 -11.20
CA TYR A 69 -12.17 -6.97 -10.34
C TYR A 69 -10.68 -7.00 -10.62
N LEU A 70 -10.30 -6.98 -11.90
CA LEU A 70 -8.91 -6.98 -12.30
C LEU A 70 -8.20 -5.74 -11.78
N GLU A 71 -8.85 -4.59 -11.85
CA GLU A 71 -8.25 -3.33 -11.43
C GLU A 71 -8.10 -3.23 -9.90
N VAL A 72 -9.13 -3.60 -9.14
CA VAL A 72 -9.05 -3.72 -7.67
C VAL A 72 -7.97 -4.72 -7.26
N SER A 73 -7.80 -5.81 -8.01
CA SER A 73 -6.77 -6.82 -7.73
C SER A 73 -5.35 -6.32 -8.02
N LYS A 74 -5.15 -5.56 -9.11
CA LYS A 74 -3.86 -4.93 -9.42
C LYS A 74 -3.48 -3.93 -8.34
N GLU A 75 -4.43 -3.12 -7.91
CA GLU A 75 -4.26 -2.12 -6.87
C GLU A 75 -3.88 -2.75 -5.52
N ARG A 76 -4.55 -3.83 -5.13
CA ARG A 76 -4.19 -4.63 -3.96
C ARG A 76 -2.77 -5.23 -4.08
N SER A 77 -2.40 -5.72 -5.26
CA SER A 77 -1.06 -6.24 -5.51
C SER A 77 0.02 -5.15 -5.44
N LEU A 78 -0.26 -3.94 -5.94
CA LEU A 78 0.62 -2.79 -5.81
C LEU A 78 0.81 -2.43 -4.33
N TRP A 79 -0.28 -2.37 -3.56
CA TRP A 79 -0.22 -2.12 -2.13
C TRP A 79 0.61 -3.15 -1.35
N TYR A 80 0.48 -4.45 -1.66
CA TYR A 80 1.31 -5.49 -1.03
C TYR A 80 2.79 -5.32 -1.37
N THR A 81 3.09 -4.87 -2.59
CA THR A 81 4.45 -4.53 -3.00
C THR A 81 4.98 -3.34 -2.19
N ASP A 82 4.16 -2.30 -2.01
CA ASP A 82 4.49 -1.13 -1.20
C ASP A 82 4.79 -1.48 0.25
N VAL A 83 3.94 -2.29 0.89
CA VAL A 83 4.17 -2.76 2.26
C VAL A 83 5.50 -3.51 2.37
N THR A 84 5.83 -4.32 1.36
CA THR A 84 7.11 -5.04 1.30
C THR A 84 8.29 -4.08 1.17
N VAL A 85 8.20 -3.10 0.27
CA VAL A 85 9.25 -2.10 0.03
C VAL A 85 9.44 -1.20 1.25
N ILE A 86 8.36 -0.78 1.91
CA ILE A 86 8.40 -0.07 3.19
C ILE A 86 9.13 -0.92 4.23
N GLY A 87 8.78 -2.21 4.34
CA GLY A 87 9.44 -3.14 5.26
C GLY A 87 10.96 -3.27 5.04
N LEU A 88 11.40 -3.16 3.79
CA LEU A 88 12.82 -3.21 3.41
C LEU A 88 13.54 -1.87 3.64
N ILE A 89 12.91 -0.74 3.31
CA ILE A 89 13.55 0.59 3.35
C ILE A 89 13.53 1.19 4.77
N LEU A 90 12.45 0.96 5.54
CA LEU A 90 12.24 1.59 6.85
C LEU A 90 13.39 1.37 7.84
N PRO A 91 14.00 0.17 7.96
CA PRO A 91 15.17 -0.02 8.81
C PRO A 91 16.35 0.89 8.42
N PHE A 92 16.58 1.10 7.13
CA PHE A 92 17.66 1.97 6.66
C PHE A 92 17.40 3.44 6.98
N LEU A 93 16.15 3.88 6.87
CA LEU A 93 15.73 5.23 7.27
C LEU A 93 15.94 5.43 8.78
N LEU A 94 15.46 4.50 9.61
CA LEU A 94 15.59 4.58 11.06
C LEU A 94 17.07 4.55 11.50
N LEU A 95 17.90 3.71 10.88
CA LEU A 95 19.34 3.65 11.18
C LEU A 95 20.11 4.91 10.78
N GLY A 96 19.53 5.79 9.95
CA GLY A 96 20.06 7.13 9.69
C GLY A 96 20.24 7.98 10.96
N PHE A 97 19.43 7.72 11.99
CA PHE A 97 19.47 8.41 13.28
C PHE A 97 20.51 7.84 14.26
N ILE A 98 21.10 6.68 13.99
CA ILE A 98 22.17 6.07 14.82
C ILE A 98 23.44 5.91 13.98
N PRO A 99 24.35 6.92 13.99
CA PRO A 99 25.53 6.92 13.13
C PRO A 99 26.44 5.70 13.32
N GLU A 100 26.52 5.18 14.54
CA GLU A 100 27.42 4.08 14.92
C GLU A 100 26.96 2.72 14.39
N ARG A 101 25.66 2.54 14.18
CA ARG A 101 25.04 1.27 13.76
C ARG A 101 24.62 1.27 12.29
N ARG A 102 24.85 2.38 11.58
CA ARG A 102 24.55 2.51 10.16
C ARG A 102 25.33 1.49 9.31
N PRO A 103 24.70 0.83 8.34
CA PRO A 103 25.42 0.02 7.36
C PRO A 103 26.35 0.90 6.51
N PHE A 104 27.41 0.31 5.94
CA PHE A 104 28.38 0.99 5.07
C PHE A 104 29.08 2.21 5.68
N ARG A 105 29.09 2.39 7.02
CA ARG A 105 29.71 3.54 7.70
C ARG A 105 31.19 3.76 7.37
N LYS A 106 31.91 2.70 6.96
CA LYS A 106 33.32 2.74 6.57
C LYS A 106 33.55 3.35 5.18
N PHE A 107 32.53 3.30 4.32
CA PHE A 107 32.61 3.68 2.92
C PHE A 107 31.78 4.93 2.59
N ILE A 108 30.67 5.14 3.31
CA ILE A 108 29.71 6.20 3.02
C ILE A 108 29.56 7.14 4.23
N PRO A 109 29.85 8.44 4.06
CA PRO A 109 29.59 9.47 5.08
C PRO A 109 28.10 9.53 5.46
N LYS A 110 27.80 10.00 6.67
CA LYS A 110 26.43 10.04 7.20
C LYS A 110 25.45 10.78 6.29
N GLN A 111 25.85 11.95 5.80
CA GLN A 111 25.00 12.79 4.96
C GLN A 111 24.64 12.07 3.67
N TRP A 112 25.63 11.49 2.98
CA TRP A 112 25.41 10.73 1.76
C TRP A 112 24.53 9.52 1.95
N TYR A 113 24.70 8.77 3.05
CA TYR A 113 23.79 7.67 3.35
C TYR A 113 22.34 8.14 3.49
N ILE A 114 22.09 9.20 4.27
CA ILE A 114 20.73 9.71 4.47
C ILE A 114 20.16 10.18 3.14
N ILE A 115 20.95 10.90 2.33
CA ILE A 115 20.53 11.37 1.00
C ILE A 115 20.17 10.20 0.09
N ILE A 116 21.01 9.15 0.03
CA ILE A 116 20.77 7.99 -0.82
C ILE A 116 19.50 7.25 -0.40
N VAL A 117 19.35 6.95 0.89
CA VAL A 117 18.18 6.23 1.39
C VAL A 117 16.90 7.07 1.19
N ALA A 118 16.96 8.37 1.46
CA ALA A 118 15.83 9.26 1.23
C ALA A 118 15.49 9.39 -0.26
N ALA A 119 16.48 9.47 -1.14
CA ALA A 119 16.27 9.52 -2.58
C ALA A 119 15.60 8.24 -3.10
N ILE A 120 16.03 7.06 -2.64
CA ILE A 120 15.39 5.79 -2.99
C ILE A 120 13.93 5.78 -2.51
N ALA A 121 13.68 6.18 -1.26
CA ALA A 121 12.33 6.23 -0.70
C ALA A 121 11.42 7.21 -1.47
N LEU A 122 11.93 8.39 -1.82
CA LEU A 122 11.18 9.40 -2.58
C LEU A 122 10.90 8.96 -4.01
N LEU A 123 11.88 8.40 -4.71
CA LEU A 123 11.70 7.90 -6.07
C LEU A 123 10.68 6.76 -6.11
N TYR A 124 10.77 5.82 -5.17
CA TYR A 124 9.80 4.74 -5.06
C TYR A 124 8.40 5.29 -4.72
N GLY A 125 8.30 6.18 -3.73
CA GLY A 125 7.03 6.79 -3.35
C GLY A 125 6.36 7.54 -4.49
N ALA A 126 7.14 8.30 -5.30
CA ALA A 126 6.61 8.96 -6.47
C ALA A 126 6.06 7.97 -7.51
N TYR A 127 6.79 6.88 -7.76
CA TYR A 127 6.35 5.80 -8.66
C TYR A 127 5.08 5.10 -8.15
N SER A 128 5.04 4.71 -6.87
CA SER A 128 3.89 4.00 -6.30
C SER A 128 2.64 4.87 -6.28
N VAL A 129 2.75 6.14 -5.87
CA VAL A 129 1.62 7.08 -5.88
C VAL A 129 1.03 7.24 -7.27
N THR A 130 1.86 7.34 -8.31
CA THR A 130 1.34 7.43 -9.68
C THR A 130 0.60 6.17 -10.12
N GLY A 131 1.07 4.98 -9.73
CA GLY A 131 0.38 3.73 -10.03
C GLY A 131 -0.97 3.62 -9.32
N HIS A 132 -1.02 3.97 -8.03
CA HIS A 132 -2.26 3.98 -7.26
C HIS A 132 -3.30 4.94 -7.85
N LEU A 133 -2.89 6.13 -8.30
CA LEU A 133 -3.80 7.08 -8.95
C LEU A 133 -4.34 6.55 -10.29
N GLU A 134 -3.50 5.87 -11.08
CA GLU A 134 -3.93 5.26 -12.35
C GLU A 134 -4.98 4.17 -12.12
N HIS A 135 -4.77 3.30 -11.13
CA HIS A 135 -5.71 2.25 -10.76
C HIS A 135 -7.01 2.84 -10.18
N LEU A 136 -6.92 3.83 -9.30
CA LEU A 136 -8.09 4.50 -8.71
C LEU A 136 -9.02 5.09 -9.77
N VAL A 137 -8.46 5.82 -10.74
CA VAL A 137 -9.27 6.42 -11.83
C VAL A 137 -9.99 5.34 -12.65
N GLN A 138 -9.31 4.23 -12.95
CA GLN A 138 -9.92 3.11 -13.69
C GLN A 138 -11.00 2.39 -12.85
N ILE A 139 -10.76 2.21 -11.55
CA ILE A 139 -11.74 1.62 -10.63
C ILE A 139 -13.00 2.50 -10.59
N GLU A 140 -12.86 3.81 -10.37
CA GLU A 140 -13.97 4.76 -10.35
C GLU A 140 -14.75 4.75 -11.68
N GLU A 141 -14.05 4.70 -12.81
CA GLU A 141 -14.68 4.59 -14.13
C GLU A 141 -15.53 3.32 -14.25
N TYR A 142 -14.99 2.15 -13.88
CA TYR A 142 -15.75 0.90 -13.96
C TYR A 142 -16.90 0.82 -12.97
N VAL A 143 -16.75 1.38 -11.77
CA VAL A 143 -17.84 1.50 -10.79
C VAL A 143 -18.97 2.34 -11.37
N SER A 144 -18.69 3.50 -11.97
CA SER A 144 -19.72 4.32 -12.61
C SER A 144 -20.46 3.59 -13.73
N GLN A 145 -19.74 2.85 -14.58
CA GLN A 145 -20.33 2.06 -15.67
C GLN A 145 -21.20 0.91 -15.16
N LEU A 146 -20.85 0.33 -14.01
CA LEU A 146 -21.64 -0.72 -13.37
C LEU A 146 -22.93 -0.17 -12.74
N LEU A 147 -22.88 1.04 -12.19
CA LEU A 147 -24.00 1.67 -11.47
C LEU A 147 -25.01 2.43 -12.34
N GLU A 148 -24.67 2.78 -13.59
CA GLU A 148 -25.60 3.40 -14.57
C GLU A 148 -26.69 2.47 -15.11
#